data_AF-A0A1W9GGP7-F1
#
_entry.id   AF-A0A1W9GGP7-F1
#
_cell.length_a   1.000
_cell.length_b   1.000
_cell.length_c   1.000
_cell.angle_alpha   90.00
_cell.angle_beta   90.00
_cell.angle_gamma   90.00
#
_symmetry.space_group_name_H-M   'P 1'
#
loop_
_entity.id
_entity.type
_entity.pdbx_description
1 polymer ?
#
loop_
_entity_poly.entity_id
_entity_poly.type
_entity_poly.pdbx_seq_one_letter_code
_entity_poly.pdbx_strand_id
1 'polypeptide(L)'
;MTSASSVDQALSQCIHGLVKAYVYRKSKAKSGIEWDGDRNNVPAKYRDAREKVCRDAFLRLRACKAKEDFVSYFTGTICSVPQYLPEAEYQTVADAMLTDERWEEVKALAMLALSGFSNV
;
A
#
# COMPACT_ATOMS: atom_id res chain seq x y z
N MET A 1 12.52 -19.52 19.29
CA MET A 1 12.68 -19.14 17.87
C MET A 1 11.33 -18.76 17.25
N THR A 2 10.61 -17.80 17.84
CA THR A 2 9.20 -17.49 17.49
C THR A 2 8.91 -16.00 17.38
N SER A 3 9.88 -15.11 17.71
CA SER A 3 9.69 -13.66 17.71
C SER A 3 9.86 -13.03 16.31
N ALA A 4 10.87 -13.45 15.55
CA ALA A 4 11.17 -12.88 14.23
C ALA A 4 10.01 -13.03 13.24
N SER A 5 9.41 -14.23 13.16
CA SER A 5 8.27 -14.48 12.25
C SER A 5 7.04 -13.65 12.59
N SER A 6 6.83 -13.31 13.86
CA SER A 6 5.68 -12.49 14.30
C SER A 6 5.84 -11.01 13.91
N VAL A 7 7.06 -10.48 13.97
CA VAL A 7 7.37 -9.10 13.57
C VAL A 7 7.21 -8.93 12.05
N ASP A 8 7.70 -9.91 11.27
CA ASP A 8 7.55 -9.88 9.81
C ASP A 8 6.08 -9.99 9.38
N GLN A 9 5.30 -10.82 10.09
CA GLN A 9 3.87 -10.90 9.89
C GLN A 9 3.17 -9.56 10.21
N ALA A 10 3.50 -8.92 11.35
CA ALA A 10 2.95 -7.63 11.73
C ALA A 10 3.28 -6.54 10.69
N LEU A 11 4.52 -6.45 10.25
CA LEU A 11 4.94 -5.49 9.22
C LEU A 11 4.16 -5.73 7.91
N SER A 12 4.07 -6.98 7.45
CA SER A 12 3.33 -7.31 6.23
C SER A 12 1.85 -6.91 6.29
N GLN A 13 1.21 -7.09 7.45
CA GLN A 13 -0.18 -6.68 7.68
C GLN A 13 -0.33 -5.15 7.65
N CYS A 14 0.59 -4.43 8.29
CA CYS A 14 0.61 -2.97 8.29
C CYS A 14 0.73 -2.43 6.86
N ILE A 15 1.70 -2.91 6.08
CA ILE A 15 1.93 -2.44 4.70
C ILE A 15 0.73 -2.78 3.81
N HIS A 16 0.17 -3.98 3.93
CA HIS A 16 -1.03 -4.37 3.20
C HIS A 16 -2.22 -3.46 3.54
N GLY A 17 -2.42 -3.12 4.81
CA GLY A 17 -3.47 -2.20 5.27
C GLY A 17 -3.33 -0.80 4.69
N LEU A 18 -2.13 -0.22 4.75
CA LEU A 18 -1.84 1.11 4.21
C LEU A 18 -2.10 1.18 2.70
N VAL A 19 -1.63 0.18 1.95
CA VAL A 19 -1.85 0.09 0.50
C VAL A 19 -3.33 -0.13 0.18
N LYS A 20 -4.05 -0.97 0.94
CA LYS A 20 -5.49 -1.18 0.75
C LYS A 20 -6.26 0.13 0.87
N ALA A 21 -6.00 0.89 1.93
CA ALA A 21 -6.66 2.17 2.16
C ALA A 21 -6.35 3.18 1.05
N TYR A 22 -5.09 3.26 0.62
CA TYR A 22 -4.68 4.07 -0.53
C TYR A 22 -5.47 3.70 -1.79
N VAL A 23 -5.45 2.42 -2.17
CA VAL A 23 -6.11 1.94 -3.39
C VAL A 23 -7.61 2.23 -3.33
N TYR A 24 -8.28 1.89 -2.24
CA TYR A 24 -9.74 2.03 -2.16
C TYR A 24 -10.16 3.50 -2.21
N ARG A 25 -9.50 4.36 -1.45
CA ARG A 25 -9.84 5.79 -1.39
C ARG A 25 -9.51 6.51 -2.69
N LYS A 26 -8.36 6.22 -3.32
CA LYS A 26 -8.03 6.81 -4.62
C LYS A 26 -8.90 6.28 -5.75
N SER A 27 -9.31 5.00 -5.70
CA SER A 27 -10.24 4.42 -6.67
C SER A 27 -11.62 5.09 -6.56
N LYS A 28 -12.14 5.25 -5.34
CA LYS A 28 -13.38 6.01 -5.08
C LYS A 28 -13.26 7.44 -5.60
N ALA A 29 -12.19 8.15 -5.25
CA ALA A 29 -11.99 9.54 -5.67
C ALA A 29 -11.89 9.70 -7.20
N LYS A 30 -11.16 8.81 -7.89
CA LYS A 30 -10.99 8.88 -9.35
C LYS A 30 -12.25 8.47 -10.12
N SER A 31 -13.00 7.49 -9.62
CA SER A 31 -14.23 7.01 -10.28
C SER A 31 -15.46 7.85 -9.93
N GLY A 32 -15.49 8.45 -8.74
CA GLY A 32 -16.68 9.05 -8.14
C GLY A 32 -17.66 8.01 -7.59
N ILE A 33 -17.25 6.75 -7.45
CA ILE A 33 -18.12 5.62 -7.10
C ILE A 33 -17.73 5.07 -5.73
N GLU A 34 -18.73 4.98 -4.86
CA GLU A 34 -18.66 4.19 -3.63
C GLU A 34 -19.15 2.78 -3.91
N TRP A 35 -18.21 1.84 -4.01
CA TRP A 35 -18.50 0.42 -4.22
C TRP A 35 -18.58 -0.30 -2.87
N ASP A 36 -19.62 -1.10 -2.70
CA ASP A 36 -19.95 -1.83 -1.46
C ASP A 36 -19.08 -3.07 -1.21
N GLY A 37 -18.33 -3.51 -2.22
CA GLY A 37 -17.47 -4.69 -2.13
C GLY A 37 -18.04 -5.94 -2.80
N ASP A 38 -19.21 -5.87 -3.47
CA ASP A 38 -19.74 -7.00 -4.23
C ASP A 38 -18.89 -7.26 -5.49
N ARG A 39 -18.10 -8.34 -5.43
CA ARG A 39 -17.20 -8.78 -6.53
C ARG A 39 -17.95 -9.23 -7.77
N ASN A 40 -19.22 -9.59 -7.66
CA ASN A 40 -20.02 -9.98 -8.83
C ASN A 40 -20.54 -8.77 -9.60
N ASN A 41 -20.53 -7.59 -8.99
CA ASN A 41 -21.09 -6.37 -9.56
C ASN A 41 -20.15 -5.17 -9.37
N VAL A 42 -18.93 -5.30 -9.88
CA VAL A 42 -17.97 -4.18 -9.86
C VAL A 42 -18.30 -3.20 -11.00
N PRO A 43 -18.57 -1.92 -10.70
CA PRO A 43 -18.75 -0.92 -11.74
C PRO A 43 -17.49 -0.77 -12.59
N ALA A 44 -17.62 -0.84 -13.92
CA ALA A 44 -16.49 -0.80 -14.85
C ALA A 44 -15.57 0.41 -14.60
N LYS A 45 -16.15 1.61 -14.41
CA LYS A 45 -15.39 2.83 -14.11
C LYS A 45 -14.59 2.74 -12.80
N TYR A 46 -15.10 2.04 -11.79
CA TYR A 46 -14.38 1.81 -10.54
C TYR A 46 -13.22 0.83 -10.75
N ARG A 47 -13.47 -0.27 -11.47
CA ARG A 47 -12.44 -1.26 -11.85
C ARG A 47 -11.29 -0.61 -12.61
N ASP A 48 -11.59 0.16 -13.66
CA ASP A 48 -10.58 0.81 -14.49
C ASP A 48 -9.78 1.86 -13.69
N ALA A 49 -10.46 2.62 -12.82
CA ALA A 49 -9.80 3.56 -11.92
C ALA A 49 -8.86 2.84 -10.94
N ARG A 50 -9.30 1.70 -10.38
CA ARG A 50 -8.52 0.89 -9.45
C ARG A 50 -7.30 0.25 -10.12
N GLU A 51 -7.47 -0.34 -11.30
CA GLU A 51 -6.37 -0.87 -12.10
C GLU A 51 -5.33 0.21 -12.37
N LYS A 52 -5.77 1.40 -12.80
CA LYS A 52 -4.89 2.54 -13.06
C LYS A 52 -4.15 3.01 -11.80
N VAL A 53 -4.85 3.15 -10.66
CA VAL A 53 -4.23 3.54 -9.38
C VAL A 53 -3.14 2.54 -8.98
N CYS A 54 -3.43 1.24 -9.06
CA CYS A 54 -2.47 0.20 -8.72
C CYS A 54 -1.27 0.20 -9.67
N ARG A 55 -1.51 0.25 -10.99
CA ARG A 55 -0.47 0.23 -12.02
C ARG A 55 0.46 1.44 -11.91
N ASP A 56 -0.10 2.64 -11.82
CA ASP A 56 0.68 3.88 -11.74
C ASP A 56 1.58 3.85 -10.48
N ALA A 57 1.02 3.43 -9.33
CA ALA A 57 1.79 3.34 -8.09
C ALA A 57 2.85 2.24 -8.11
N PHE A 58 2.53 1.08 -8.68
CA PHE A 58 3.46 -0.03 -8.80
C PHE A 58 4.68 0.35 -9.66
N LEU A 59 4.44 0.97 -10.81
CA LEU A 59 5.51 1.42 -11.71
C LEU A 59 6.39 2.47 -11.03
N ARG A 60 5.79 3.40 -10.28
CA ARG A 60 6.54 4.43 -9.56
C ARG A 60 7.39 3.86 -8.42
N LEU A 61 6.85 2.92 -7.63
CA LEU A 61 7.62 2.20 -6.60
C LEU A 61 8.77 1.39 -7.21
N ARG A 62 8.50 0.66 -8.30
CA ARG A 62 9.52 -0.13 -9.02
C ARG A 62 10.69 0.74 -9.50
N ALA A 63 10.39 1.97 -9.92
CA ALA A 63 11.38 2.93 -10.38
C ALA A 63 12.27 3.48 -9.25
N CYS A 64 11.83 3.46 -7.99
CA CYS A 64 12.64 3.90 -6.86
C CYS A 64 13.92 3.06 -6.72
N LYS A 65 15.09 3.69 -6.79
CA LYS A 65 16.40 3.04 -6.63
C LYS A 65 17.14 3.43 -5.35
N ALA A 66 16.65 4.45 -4.66
CA ALA A 66 17.21 4.95 -3.41
C ALA A 66 16.14 4.97 -2.32
N LYS A 67 16.57 4.83 -1.07
CA LYS A 67 15.70 4.83 0.10
C LYS A 67 14.92 6.14 0.21
N GLU A 68 15.58 7.28 0.02
CA GLU A 68 14.97 8.61 0.14
C GLU A 68 13.85 8.80 -0.88
N ASP A 69 14.06 8.33 -2.11
CA ASP A 69 13.04 8.38 -3.17
C ASP A 69 11.84 7.48 -2.85
N PHE A 70 12.10 6.27 -2.34
CA PHE A 70 11.05 5.37 -1.90
C PHE A 70 10.25 5.96 -0.72
N VAL A 71 10.94 6.43 0.33
CA VAL A 71 10.31 7.00 1.54
C VAL A 71 9.49 8.23 1.17
N SER A 72 10.03 9.12 0.33
CA SER A 72 9.32 10.32 -0.15
C SER A 72 8.06 9.93 -0.92
N TYR A 73 8.15 8.98 -1.85
CA TYR A 73 6.97 8.53 -2.59
C TYR A 73 5.95 7.83 -1.70
N PHE A 74 6.40 6.92 -0.82
CA PHE A 74 5.51 6.13 0.02
C PHE A 74 4.73 7.03 0.98
N THR A 75 5.42 7.91 1.70
CA THR A 75 4.79 8.85 2.63
C THR A 75 3.97 9.93 1.91
N GLY A 76 4.47 10.48 0.81
CA GLY A 76 3.81 11.54 0.05
C GLY A 76 2.63 11.05 -0.82
N THR A 77 2.61 9.78 -1.20
CA THR A 77 1.59 9.22 -2.11
C THR A 77 0.75 8.12 -1.47
N ILE A 78 1.37 7.03 -0.98
CA ILE A 78 0.62 5.92 -0.37
C ILE A 78 -0.08 6.39 0.90
N CYS A 79 0.59 7.21 1.71
CA CYS A 79 0.00 7.81 2.92
C CYS A 79 -0.75 9.13 2.66
N SER A 80 -1.01 9.51 1.40
CA SER A 80 -1.76 10.74 1.04
C SER A 80 -3.27 10.70 1.32
N VAL A 81 -3.74 9.65 1.97
CA VAL A 81 -5.13 9.45 2.36
C VAL A 81 -5.17 9.16 3.86
N PRO A 82 -6.26 9.48 4.58
CA PRO A 82 -6.30 9.16 6.00
C PRO A 82 -6.10 7.65 6.22
N GLN A 83 -5.16 7.30 7.09
CA GLN A 83 -4.80 5.94 7.45
C GLN A 83 -5.22 5.70 8.91
N TYR A 84 -5.68 4.48 9.21
CA TYR A 84 -5.72 4.03 10.60
C TYR A 84 -4.43 3.26 10.85
N LEU A 85 -3.58 3.79 11.73
CA LEU A 85 -2.29 3.22 12.06
C LEU A 85 -2.02 3.48 13.55
N PRO A 86 -2.40 2.54 14.44
CA PRO A 86 -2.10 2.61 15.87
C PRO A 86 -0.62 2.81 16.14
N GLU A 87 -0.29 3.36 17.31
CA GLU A 87 1.09 3.72 17.67
C GLU A 87 2.10 2.57 17.51
N ALA A 88 1.76 1.35 17.95
CA ALA A 88 2.64 0.19 17.80
C ALA A 88 2.88 -0.22 16.34
N GLU A 89 1.84 -0.15 15.51
CA GLU A 89 1.92 -0.43 14.07
C GLU A 89 2.70 0.68 13.35
N TYR A 90 2.48 1.93 13.75
CA TYR A 90 3.24 3.08 13.28
C TYR A 90 4.73 2.90 13.55
N GLN A 91 5.11 2.54 14.78
CA GLN A 91 6.50 2.31 15.14
C GLN A 91 7.11 1.17 14.31
N THR A 92 6.37 0.08 14.11
CA THR A 92 6.80 -1.05 13.27
C THR A 92 7.11 -0.62 11.83
N VAL A 93 6.25 0.20 11.23
CA VAL A 93 6.47 0.72 9.87
C VAL A 93 7.60 1.75 9.84
N ALA A 94 7.64 2.66 10.81
CA ALA A 94 8.67 3.70 10.91
C ALA A 94 10.06 3.10 11.04
N ASP A 95 10.23 2.10 11.92
CA ASP A 95 11.50 1.40 12.10
C ASP A 95 11.92 0.69 10.80
N ALA A 96 11.00 -0.03 10.13
CA ALA A 96 11.31 -0.72 8.89
C ALA A 96 11.67 0.23 7.73
N MET A 97 11.10 1.43 7.69
CA MET A 97 11.33 2.40 6.62
C MET A 97 12.51 3.34 6.87
N LEU A 98 12.76 3.73 8.13
CA LEU A 98 13.72 4.77 8.49
C LEU A 98 15.07 4.18 8.93
N THR A 99 15.14 2.92 9.33
CA THR A 99 16.42 2.20 9.44
C THR A 99 16.90 1.78 8.06
N ASP A 100 18.22 1.64 7.84
CA ASP A 100 18.77 1.35 6.50
C ASP A 100 18.54 -0.08 6.03
N GLU A 101 18.02 -0.96 6.88
CA GLU A 101 18.10 -2.40 6.66
C GLU A 101 16.86 -3.00 5.96
N ARG A 102 15.70 -2.33 5.98
CA ARG A 102 14.42 -3.00 5.64
C ARG A 102 13.50 -2.26 4.67
N TRP A 103 13.90 -1.11 4.15
CA TRP A 103 13.03 -0.31 3.26
C TRP A 103 12.69 -1.05 1.95
N GLU A 104 13.61 -1.90 1.45
CA GLU A 104 13.36 -2.72 0.26
C GLU A 104 12.31 -3.81 0.49
N GLU A 105 12.23 -4.36 1.71
CA GLU A 105 11.18 -5.30 2.11
C GLU A 105 9.81 -4.61 2.09
N VAL A 106 9.74 -3.40 2.68
CA VAL A 106 8.52 -2.58 2.67
C VAL A 106 8.09 -2.28 1.22
N LYS A 107 9.05 -1.93 0.36
CA LYS A 107 8.79 -1.71 -1.07
C LYS A 107 8.25 -2.97 -1.76
N ALA A 108 8.86 -4.13 -1.51
CA ALA A 108 8.41 -5.40 -2.09
C ALA A 108 6.99 -5.77 -1.63
N LEU A 109 6.72 -5.66 -0.32
CA LEU A 109 5.39 -5.88 0.27
C LEU A 109 4.34 -4.94 -0.35
N ALA A 110 4.67 -3.66 -0.51
CA ALA A 110 3.78 -2.69 -1.11
C ALA A 110 3.48 -3.03 -2.58
N MET A 111 4.49 -3.43 -3.35
CA MET A 111 4.32 -3.87 -4.74
C MET A 111 3.47 -5.13 -4.85
N LEU A 112 3.66 -6.11 -3.97
CA LEU A 112 2.82 -7.32 -3.88
C LEU A 112 1.36 -6.95 -3.57
N ALA A 113 1.14 -6.09 -2.58
CA ALA A 113 -0.20 -5.61 -2.24
C ALA A 113 -0.88 -4.88 -3.43
N LEU A 114 -0.17 -3.97 -4.10
CA LEU A 114 -0.68 -3.28 -5.29
C LEU A 114 -1.04 -4.25 -6.41
N SER A 115 -0.20 -5.27 -6.64
CA SER A 115 -0.49 -6.32 -7.63
C SER A 115 -1.72 -7.16 -7.23
N GLY A 116 -1.90 -7.45 -5.95
CA GLY A 116 -3.06 -8.19 -5.46
C GLY A 116 -4.35 -7.37 -5.52
N PHE A 117 -4.27 -6.05 -5.34
CA PHE A 117 -5.42 -5.17 -5.41
C PHE A 117 -5.78 -4.69 -6.82
N SER A 118 -4.93 -4.87 -7.82
CA SER A 118 -5.19 -4.37 -9.18
C SER A 118 -6.40 -5.02 -9.84
N ASN A 119 -6.66 -6.29 -9.52
CA ASN A 119 -7.82 -7.03 -9.99
C ASN A 119 -8.93 -7.04 -8.92
N VAL A 120 -10.18 -6.87 -9.35
CA VAL A 120 -11.34 -6.65 -8.49
C VAL A 120 -12.58 -7.24 -9.13
#